data_AF-A0A2G9MDU3-F1
#
_entry.id   AF-A0A2G9MDU3-F1
#
_cell.length_a   1.000
_cell.length_b   1.000
_cell.length_c   1.000
_cell.angle_alpha   90.00
_cell.angle_beta   90.00
_cell.angle_gamma   90.00
#
_symmetry.space_group_name_H-M   'P 1'
#
loop_
_entity.id
_entity.type
_entity.pdbx_description
1 polymer ?
#
loop_
_entity_poly.entity_id
_entity_poly.type
_entity_poly.pdbx_seq_one_letter_code
_entity_poly.pdbx_strand_id
1 'polypeptide(L)'
;MGVIKIVFFVGLIVIGLFLFAGSGLYSNLVGMVSSSDTVDKDMYTCTDNDGRNTKPQTTHGTVRVSAPSSGVMEVYTDFCINDMFVREFLCDPDTNRQTYHDYSCTELGTKCRSGRCFAWP
;
A
#
# COMPACT_ATOMS: atom_id res chain seq x y z
N MET A 1 -17.56 -39.49 41.60
CA MET A 1 -16.15 -39.06 41.51
C MET A 1 -16.06 -38.08 40.35
N GLY A 2 -15.68 -36.82 40.62
CA GLY A 2 -15.78 -35.71 39.66
C GLY A 2 -15.29 -34.40 40.26
N VAL A 3 -14.00 -34.41 40.59
CA VAL A 3 -12.98 -33.36 40.73
C VAL A 3 -13.40 -31.86 40.78
N ILE A 4 -13.23 -31.28 41.98
CA ILE A 4 -12.50 -30.05 42.37
C ILE A 4 -12.86 -28.70 41.70
N LYS A 5 -13.34 -27.79 42.56
CA LYS A 5 -13.37 -26.33 42.42
C LYS A 5 -11.97 -25.73 42.57
N ILE A 6 -11.69 -24.60 41.93
CA ILE A 6 -11.29 -23.31 42.58
C ILE A 6 -10.71 -22.37 41.50
N VAL A 7 -11.37 -21.22 41.39
CA VAL A 7 -11.00 -19.98 40.69
C VAL A 7 -9.76 -19.38 41.35
N PHE A 8 -8.84 -18.69 40.66
CA PHE A 8 -8.31 -17.37 41.07
C PHE A 8 -7.43 -16.72 40.01
N PHE A 9 -7.72 -15.44 39.82
CA PHE A 9 -7.05 -14.44 38.98
C PHE A 9 -5.68 -14.00 39.55
N VAL A 10 -4.98 -13.22 38.71
CA VAL A 10 -3.97 -12.17 39.03
C VAL A 10 -2.50 -12.61 39.00
N GLY A 11 -1.70 -11.88 38.22
CA GLY A 11 -0.45 -11.32 38.78
C GLY A 11 0.87 -11.74 38.11
N LEU A 12 1.18 -11.06 37.00
CA LEU A 12 2.48 -10.50 36.62
C LEU A 12 3.65 -10.71 37.64
N ILE A 13 4.68 -11.48 37.27
CA ILE A 13 6.06 -11.30 37.79
C ILE A 13 7.06 -11.48 36.64
N VAL A 14 7.69 -10.37 36.25
CA VAL A 14 8.87 -10.30 35.39
C VAL A 14 10.10 -10.35 36.30
N ILE A 15 10.82 -11.47 36.31
CA ILE A 15 12.20 -11.64 36.83
C ILE A 15 12.73 -12.89 36.10
N GLY A 16 13.91 -12.99 35.50
CA GLY A 16 15.07 -12.14 35.39
C GLY A 16 16.09 -12.94 34.55
N LEU A 17 16.84 -12.20 33.77
CA LEU A 17 17.94 -12.54 32.88
C LEU A 17 18.93 -13.63 33.39
N PHE A 18 19.47 -14.37 32.42
CA PHE A 18 20.72 -15.15 32.41
C PHE A 18 20.81 -16.48 33.17
N LEU A 19 20.88 -17.58 32.40
CA LEU A 19 21.87 -18.63 32.61
C LEU A 19 22.39 -19.14 31.26
N PHE A 20 23.70 -19.00 31.09
CA PHE A 20 24.49 -19.50 29.97
C PHE A 20 24.66 -21.03 30.05
N ALA A 21 24.91 -21.59 28.86
CA ALA A 21 25.64 -22.82 28.58
C ALA A 21 24.93 -24.15 28.86
N GLY A 22 24.83 -24.95 27.81
CA GLY A 22 24.41 -26.35 27.91
C GLY A 22 23.97 -26.88 26.57
N SER A 23 24.94 -27.24 25.75
CA SER A 23 24.81 -27.93 24.47
C SER A 23 23.74 -29.02 24.44
N GLY A 24 23.02 -29.05 23.32
CA GLY A 24 22.28 -30.22 22.87
C GLY A 24 20.79 -30.02 22.99
N LEU A 25 20.14 -29.80 21.85
CA LEU A 25 18.84 -30.38 21.53
C LEU A 25 18.63 -30.17 20.03
N TYR A 26 18.35 -31.27 19.35
CA TYR A 26 17.90 -31.31 17.96
C TYR A 26 16.70 -30.37 17.80
N SER A 27 16.92 -29.21 17.19
CA SER A 27 15.82 -28.36 16.74
C SER A 27 15.36 -28.87 15.39
N ASN A 28 14.16 -29.45 15.38
CA ASN A 28 13.33 -29.59 14.20
C ASN A 28 13.42 -28.31 13.38
N LEU A 29 13.94 -28.42 12.16
CA LEU A 29 13.88 -27.38 11.16
C LEU A 29 12.44 -27.29 10.64
N VAL A 30 11.52 -26.82 11.50
CA VAL A 30 10.28 -26.25 11.00
C VAL A 30 10.67 -24.87 10.51
N GLY A 31 10.86 -24.78 9.19
CA GLY A 31 11.12 -23.53 8.51
C GLY A 31 10.07 -22.51 8.91
N MET A 32 10.48 -21.57 9.75
CA MET A 32 9.84 -20.26 9.79
C MET A 32 10.24 -19.60 8.47
N VAL A 33 9.46 -19.86 7.43
CA VAL A 33 9.32 -18.92 6.32
C VAL A 33 8.82 -17.65 6.98
N SER A 34 9.76 -16.75 7.25
CA SER A 34 9.45 -15.34 7.38
C SER A 34 8.90 -14.93 6.02
N SER A 35 7.58 -15.02 5.86
CA SER A 35 6.87 -14.27 4.82
C SER A 35 6.90 -12.81 5.27
N SER A 36 8.11 -12.25 5.26
CA SER A 36 8.28 -10.84 4.98
C SER A 36 7.79 -10.71 3.55
N ASP A 37 6.55 -10.26 3.39
CA ASP A 37 6.04 -9.71 2.14
C ASP A 37 6.88 -8.48 1.79
N THR A 38 8.14 -8.70 1.45
CA THR A 38 8.85 -7.79 0.56
C THR A 38 8.13 -7.97 -0.77
N VAL A 39 7.15 -7.11 -1.03
CA VAL A 39 6.65 -6.91 -2.39
C VAL A 39 7.89 -6.70 -3.23
N ASP A 40 8.25 -7.70 -4.01
CA ASP A 40 9.45 -7.67 -4.83
C ASP A 40 9.19 -6.57 -5.86
N LYS A 41 9.76 -5.39 -5.62
CA LYS A 41 9.61 -4.18 -6.45
C LYS A 41 9.99 -4.42 -7.91
N ASP A 42 10.70 -5.52 -8.17
CA ASP A 42 11.11 -5.98 -9.49
C ASP A 42 10.02 -6.79 -10.21
N MET A 43 8.89 -7.10 -9.55
CA MET A 43 7.74 -7.82 -10.12
C MET A 43 6.66 -6.92 -10.73
N TYR A 44 6.75 -5.60 -10.61
CA TYR A 44 5.76 -4.69 -11.18
C TYR A 44 6.46 -3.62 -12.01
N THR A 45 5.87 -3.28 -13.15
CA THR A 45 6.24 -2.10 -13.94
C THR A 45 5.04 -1.19 -14.00
N CYS A 46 5.22 0.04 -13.52
CA CYS A 46 4.21 1.09 -13.60
C CYS A 46 4.65 2.16 -14.60
N THR A 47 3.74 2.54 -15.50
CA THR A 47 3.95 3.64 -16.44
C THR A 47 2.81 4.63 -16.34
N ASP A 48 3.16 5.91 -16.30
CA ASP A 48 2.26 7.05 -16.23
C ASP A 48 2.49 7.90 -17.50
N ASN A 49 1.42 8.27 -18.21
CA ASN A 49 1.51 8.80 -19.58
C ASN A 49 1.43 10.33 -19.68
N ASP A 50 0.87 11.02 -18.70
CA ASP A 50 1.02 12.46 -18.55
C ASP A 50 2.12 12.78 -17.53
N GLY A 51 2.53 11.79 -16.74
CA GLY A 51 3.68 11.86 -15.87
C GLY A 51 3.38 12.70 -14.64
N ARG A 52 4.29 12.65 -13.67
CA ARG A 52 4.20 13.39 -12.41
C ARG A 52 4.45 14.89 -12.64
N ASN A 53 3.64 15.52 -13.49
CA ASN A 53 3.75 16.91 -13.92
C ASN A 53 3.77 17.86 -12.73
N THR A 54 4.27 19.09 -12.96
CA THR A 54 4.20 20.17 -11.97
C THR A 54 2.78 20.66 -11.69
N LYS A 55 1.80 20.23 -12.51
CA LYS A 55 0.36 20.51 -12.37
C LYS A 55 -0.46 19.27 -12.75
N PRO A 56 -0.36 18.19 -11.96
CA PRO A 56 -1.00 16.90 -12.28
C PRO A 56 -2.48 17.11 -12.60
N GLN A 57 -3.18 17.85 -11.74
CA GLN A 57 -4.61 18.10 -11.86
C GLN A 57 -5.10 18.81 -13.14
N THR A 58 -4.23 19.28 -14.04
CA THR A 58 -4.64 19.97 -15.29
C THR A 58 -4.55 19.09 -16.54
N THR A 59 -3.91 17.94 -16.44
CA THR A 59 -3.78 16.98 -17.54
C THR A 59 -4.68 15.79 -17.27
N HIS A 60 -5.03 15.06 -18.32
CA HIS A 60 -5.80 13.82 -18.18
C HIS A 60 -4.84 12.66 -18.43
N GLY A 61 -4.61 11.89 -17.38
CA GLY A 61 -3.63 10.84 -17.31
C GLY A 61 -4.21 9.44 -17.26
N THR A 62 -3.32 8.49 -17.45
CA THR A 62 -3.58 7.06 -17.39
C THR A 62 -2.32 6.34 -16.94
N VAL A 63 -2.45 5.68 -15.79
CA VAL A 63 -1.45 4.77 -15.24
C VAL A 63 -1.74 3.34 -15.72
N ARG A 64 -0.68 2.66 -16.15
CA ARG A 64 -0.70 1.22 -16.45
C ARG A 64 0.24 0.51 -15.51
N VAL A 65 -0.27 -0.48 -14.80
CA VAL A 65 0.52 -1.37 -13.94
C VAL A 65 0.54 -2.74 -14.59
N SER A 66 1.73 -3.28 -14.81
CA SER A 66 1.92 -4.61 -15.38
C SER A 66 2.71 -5.48 -14.42
N ALA A 67 2.22 -6.71 -14.21
CA ALA A 67 2.94 -7.76 -13.51
C ALA A 67 3.50 -8.74 -14.55
N PRO A 68 4.83 -8.79 -14.79
CA PRO A 68 5.43 -9.61 -15.84
C PRO A 68 5.13 -11.11 -15.65
N SER A 69 4.97 -11.55 -14.41
CA SER A 69 4.73 -12.95 -14.05
C SER A 69 3.32 -13.45 -14.36
N SER A 70 2.32 -12.56 -14.36
CA SER A 70 0.92 -12.92 -14.61
C SER A 70 0.42 -12.49 -16.00
N GLY A 71 1.12 -11.56 -16.66
CA GLY A 71 0.66 -10.94 -17.90
C GLY A 71 -0.57 -10.05 -17.73
N VAL A 72 -1.00 -9.81 -16.48
CA VAL A 72 -2.13 -8.93 -16.17
C VAL A 72 -1.67 -7.48 -16.26
N MET A 73 -2.45 -6.68 -16.99
CA MET A 73 -2.30 -5.23 -17.08
C MET A 73 -3.52 -4.57 -16.44
N GLU A 74 -3.28 -3.79 -15.40
CA GLU A 74 -4.28 -2.93 -14.79
C GLU A 74 -4.13 -1.52 -15.35
N VAL A 75 -5.25 -0.86 -15.63
CA VAL A 75 -5.29 0.50 -16.18
C VAL A 75 -6.12 1.37 -15.27
N TYR A 76 -5.54 2.48 -14.84
CA TYR A 76 -6.15 3.49 -13.98
C TYR A 76 -6.16 4.81 -14.74
N THR A 77 -7.31 5.45 -14.83
CA THR A 77 -7.48 6.69 -15.59
C THR A 77 -8.06 7.75 -14.69
N ASP A 78 -7.56 8.98 -14.81
CA ASP A 78 -7.98 10.08 -13.96
C ASP A 78 -9.45 10.40 -14.17
N PHE A 79 -10.11 10.78 -13.08
CA PHE A 79 -11.55 11.05 -13.14
C PHE A 79 -11.97 12.13 -12.17
N CYS A 80 -13.10 12.77 -12.51
CA CYS A 80 -13.73 13.72 -11.62
C CYS A 80 -14.52 12.97 -10.56
N ILE A 81 -14.12 13.12 -9.29
CA ILE A 81 -14.92 12.65 -8.15
C ILE A 81 -16.22 13.45 -8.10
N ASN A 82 -16.11 14.76 -8.32
CA ASN A 82 -17.20 15.71 -8.49
C ASN A 82 -16.66 16.96 -9.22
N ASP A 83 -17.49 18.00 -9.37
CA ASP A 83 -17.10 19.26 -10.04
C ASP A 83 -15.90 19.99 -9.40
N MET A 84 -15.58 19.69 -8.15
CA MET A 84 -14.54 20.39 -7.38
C MET A 84 -13.25 19.58 -7.24
N PHE A 85 -13.27 18.26 -7.44
CA PHE A 85 -12.13 17.38 -7.18
C PHE A 85 -11.85 16.43 -8.34
N VAL A 86 -10.58 16.30 -8.71
CA VAL A 86 -10.06 15.26 -9.61
C VAL A 86 -9.27 14.25 -8.80
N ARG A 87 -9.47 12.96 -9.08
CA ARG A 87 -8.57 11.90 -8.64
C ARG A 87 -7.55 11.65 -9.74
N GLU A 88 -6.30 11.91 -9.41
CA GLU A 88 -5.14 11.65 -10.26
C GLU A 88 -4.49 10.33 -9.83
N PHE A 89 -4.29 9.42 -10.76
CA PHE A 89 -3.49 8.22 -10.53
C PHE A 89 -2.04 8.46 -10.96
N LEU A 90 -1.10 7.98 -10.15
CA LEU A 90 0.34 8.18 -10.37
C LEU A 90 1.07 6.85 -10.19
N CYS A 91 2.26 6.72 -10.77
CA CYS A 91 3.19 5.68 -10.37
C CYS A 91 3.97 6.07 -9.11
N ASP A 92 3.96 5.19 -8.12
CA ASP A 92 4.85 5.24 -6.96
C ASP A 92 6.24 4.72 -7.36
N PRO A 93 7.29 5.55 -7.35
CA PRO A 93 8.63 5.16 -7.77
C PRO A 93 9.30 4.15 -6.83
N ASP A 94 8.85 4.05 -5.58
CA ASP A 94 9.45 3.16 -4.59
C ASP A 94 8.89 1.73 -4.72
N THR A 95 7.62 1.63 -5.13
CA THR A 95 6.90 0.34 -5.19
C THR A 95 6.58 -0.14 -6.61
N ASN A 96 6.78 0.69 -7.63
CA ASN A 96 6.34 0.45 -9.02
C ASN A 96 4.85 0.05 -9.11
N ARG A 97 4.02 0.60 -8.22
CA ARG A 97 2.57 0.42 -8.22
C ARG A 97 1.85 1.75 -8.45
N GLN A 98 0.57 1.68 -8.73
CA GLN A 98 -0.29 2.85 -8.74
C GLN A 98 -0.49 3.39 -7.32
N THR A 99 -0.50 4.70 -7.20
CA THR A 99 -1.05 5.45 -6.07
C THR A 99 -2.03 6.49 -6.61
N TYR A 100 -2.67 7.26 -5.74
CA TYR A 100 -3.54 8.35 -6.16
C TYR A 100 -3.44 9.58 -5.25
N HIS A 101 -3.75 10.74 -5.83
CA HIS A 101 -3.99 11.97 -5.10
C HIS A 101 -5.29 12.62 -5.55
N ASP A 102 -6.02 13.18 -4.57
CA ASP A 102 -7.23 13.96 -4.83
C ASP A 102 -6.85 15.44 -4.80
N TYR A 103 -6.96 16.09 -5.95
CA TYR A 103 -6.65 17.52 -6.10
C TYR A 103 -7.90 18.36 -6.17
N SER A 104 -7.86 19.51 -5.50
CA SER A 104 -8.92 20.52 -5.58
C SER A 104 -8.77 21.35 -6.86
N CYS A 105 -9.81 21.38 -7.69
CA CYS A 105 -9.90 22.28 -8.84
C CYS A 105 -10.31 23.71 -8.43
N THR A 106 -10.97 23.87 -7.28
CA THR A 106 -11.50 25.16 -6.83
C THR A 106 -10.41 26.11 -6.38
N GLU A 107 -9.30 25.60 -5.84
CA GLU A 107 -8.11 26.40 -5.48
C GLU A 107 -7.48 27.09 -6.69
N LEU A 108 -7.69 26.54 -7.90
CA LEU A 108 -7.24 27.12 -9.15
C LEU A 108 -8.32 28.02 -9.83
N GLY A 109 -9.49 28.19 -9.21
CA GLY A 109 -10.63 28.83 -9.86
C GLY A 109 -11.19 28.04 -11.05
N THR A 110 -10.98 26.72 -11.05
CA THR A 110 -11.36 25.82 -12.15
C THR A 110 -12.42 24.82 -11.69
N LYS A 111 -12.97 24.03 -12.63
CA LYS A 111 -13.84 22.89 -12.32
C LYS A 111 -13.27 21.62 -12.92
N CYS A 112 -13.54 20.49 -12.27
CA CYS A 112 -13.20 19.20 -12.86
C CYS A 112 -14.14 18.89 -14.02
N ARG A 113 -13.55 18.51 -15.16
CA ARG A 113 -14.28 17.97 -16.31
C ARG A 113 -13.40 16.98 -17.07
N SER A 114 -13.95 15.82 -17.38
CA SER A 114 -13.24 14.77 -18.13
C SER A 114 -11.91 14.35 -17.48
N GLY A 115 -11.91 14.19 -16.16
CA GLY A 115 -10.73 13.72 -15.42
C GLY A 115 -9.57 14.72 -15.37
N ARG A 116 -9.86 16.02 -15.40
CA ARG A 116 -8.88 17.11 -15.21
C ARG A 116 -9.57 18.41 -14.82
N CYS A 117 -8.84 19.31 -14.18
CA CYS A 117 -9.27 20.66 -13.85
C CYS A 117 -9.14 21.59 -15.07
N PHE A 118 -10.23 22.28 -15.40
CA PHE A 118 -10.32 23.18 -16.55
C PHE A 118 -10.90 24.53 -16.13
N ALA A 119 -10.33 25.63 -16.65
CA ALA A 119 -10.87 26.96 -16.45
C ALA A 119 -12.32 27.01 -16.96
N TRP A 120 -13.23 27.44 -16.10
CA TRP A 120 -14.65 27.56 -16.44
C TRP A 120 -14.89 28.94 -17.07
N PRO A 121 -15.58 29.04 -18.23
CA PRO A 121 -16.01 30.32 -18.78
C PRO A 121 -17.10 30.99 -17.94
#